data_AF-A0A5E4PQW4-F1
#
_entry.id   AF-A0A5E4PQW4-F1
#
_cell.length_a   1.000
_cell.length_b   1.000
_cell.length_c   1.000
_cell.angle_alpha   90.00
_cell.angle_beta   90.00
_cell.angle_gamma   90.00
#
_symmetry.space_group_name_H-M   'P 1'
#
loop_
_entity.id
_entity.type
_entity.pdbx_description
1 polymer ?
#
loop_
_entity_poly.entity_id
_entity_poly.type
_entity_poly.pdbx_seq_one_letter_code
_entity_poly.pdbx_strand_id
1 'polypeptide(L)'
;MLSDIVEHSKQLFMFNRFDEWSRTHDNAEADICQVTAYVTKYGTHSTDARCDPHIHSDVFMESLITVAAAIPIRDTNNLIVSAIFSSVISCGNASLDCLITEVFPTNLRATGVAVSMVAARLGGIIGNVVIAALLDTYCPAPTFIVAVLLAGGGLMCLFLPNTTRQALK
;
A
#
# COMPACT_ATOMS: atom_id res chain seq x y z
N MET A 1 -4.86 8.36 11.30
CA MET A 1 -5.04 9.78 10.95
C MET A 1 -3.74 10.44 10.53
N LEU A 2 -2.68 10.50 11.35
CA LEU A 2 -1.36 10.98 10.89
C LEU A 2 -0.74 10.07 9.82
N SER A 3 -0.79 8.75 10.01
CA SER A 3 -0.36 7.76 9.00
C SER A 3 -1.14 7.91 7.68
N ASP A 4 -2.46 8.13 7.76
CA ASP A 4 -3.27 8.40 6.56
C ASP A 4 -2.81 9.67 5.82
N ILE A 5 -2.44 10.74 6.54
CA ILE A 5 -1.96 12.00 5.95
C ILE A 5 -0.59 11.80 5.27
N VAL A 6 0.32 11.07 5.92
CA VAL A 6 1.63 10.74 5.35
C VAL A 6 1.46 9.89 4.08
N GLU A 7 0.59 8.88 4.11
CA GLU A 7 0.34 8.04 2.95
C GLU A 7 -0.29 8.81 1.78
N HIS A 8 -1.25 9.71 2.05
CA HIS A 8 -1.80 10.61 1.03
C HIS A 8 -0.73 11.51 0.41
N SER A 9 0.23 12.00 1.19
CA SER A 9 1.29 12.87 0.68
C SER A 9 2.26 12.11 -0.25
N LYS A 10 2.61 10.86 0.08
CA LYS A 10 3.39 9.97 -0.80
C LYS A 10 2.66 9.69 -2.10
N GLN A 11 1.36 9.41 -2.01
CA GLN A 11 0.52 9.15 -3.17
C GLN A 11 0.48 10.36 -4.10
N LEU A 12 0.26 11.56 -3.55
CA LEU A 12 0.23 12.81 -4.31
C LEU A 12 1.57 13.07 -5.02
N PHE A 13 2.69 12.80 -4.36
CA PHE A 13 4.02 12.92 -4.97
C PHE A 13 4.19 11.96 -6.16
N MET A 14 3.72 10.71 -6.03
CA MET A 14 3.74 9.73 -7.12
C MET A 14 2.82 10.16 -8.27
N PHE A 15 1.62 10.64 -7.98
CA PHE A 15 0.71 11.23 -8.97
C PHE A 15 1.35 12.39 -9.73
N ASN A 16 2.06 13.30 -9.04
CA ASN A 16 2.72 14.43 -9.67
C ASN A 16 3.80 14.00 -10.67
N ARG A 17 4.59 12.96 -10.35
CA ARG A 17 5.57 12.39 -11.29
C ARG A 17 4.93 11.73 -12.50
N PHE A 18 3.78 11.08 -12.31
CA PHE A 18 3.03 10.51 -13.43
C PHE A 18 2.36 11.58 -14.30
N ASP A 19 1.86 12.68 -13.72
CA ASP A 19 1.35 13.83 -14.49
C ASP A 19 2.46 14.45 -15.34
N GLU A 20 3.65 14.63 -14.77
CA GLU A 20 4.82 15.15 -15.49
C GLU A 20 5.25 14.25 -16.66
N TRP A 21 5.23 12.93 -16.46
CA TRP A 21 5.46 11.98 -17.53
C TRP A 21 4.36 12.04 -18.61
N SER A 22 3.09 12.06 -18.19
CA SER A 22 1.92 12.14 -19.08
C SER A 22 1.95 13.39 -19.96
N ARG A 23 2.35 14.54 -19.39
CA ARG A 23 2.52 15.80 -20.12
C ARG A 23 3.59 15.76 -21.20
N THR A 24 4.68 15.02 -20.96
CA THR A 24 5.81 14.94 -21.90
C THR A 24 5.62 13.88 -22.99
N HIS A 25 4.62 13.01 -22.84
CA HIS A 25 4.35 11.87 -23.74
C HIS A 25 2.90 11.83 -24.27
N ASP A 26 2.30 12.98 -24.57
CA ASP A 26 0.98 13.12 -25.23
C ASP A 26 -0.17 12.34 -24.54
N ASN A 27 -0.20 12.32 -23.21
CA ASN A 27 -1.19 11.57 -22.42
C ASN A 27 -1.23 10.05 -22.72
N ALA A 28 -0.12 9.48 -23.20
CA ALA A 28 0.02 8.03 -23.28
C ALA A 28 -0.17 7.38 -21.90
N GLU A 29 -0.48 6.08 -21.88
CA GLU A 29 -0.48 5.30 -20.65
C GLU A 29 0.97 4.87 -20.31
N ALA A 30 1.30 4.82 -19.03
CA ALA A 30 2.60 4.35 -18.56
C ALA A 30 2.47 3.55 -17.27
N ASP A 31 3.40 2.59 -17.15
CA ASP A 31 3.64 1.82 -15.95
C ASP A 31 4.63 2.51 -15.00
N ILE A 32 4.67 2.05 -13.75
CA ILE A 32 5.54 2.61 -12.71
C ILE A 32 7.02 2.39 -13.01
N CYS A 33 7.39 1.32 -13.70
CA CYS A 33 8.78 1.09 -14.13
C CYS A 33 9.18 2.09 -15.21
N GLN A 34 8.31 2.42 -16.16
CA GLN A 34 8.55 3.38 -17.23
C GLN A 34 8.69 4.81 -16.68
N VAL A 35 7.80 5.24 -15.80
CA VAL A 35 7.89 6.57 -15.15
C VAL A 35 9.09 6.65 -14.21
N THR A 36 9.39 5.58 -13.48
CA THR A 36 10.60 5.50 -12.66
C THR A 36 11.84 5.62 -13.54
N ALA A 37 11.93 4.83 -14.62
CA ALA A 37 13.04 4.87 -15.58
C ALA A 37 13.22 6.25 -16.21
N TYR A 38 12.13 6.89 -16.63
CA TYR A 38 12.14 8.26 -17.18
C TYR A 38 12.75 9.24 -16.19
N VAL A 39 12.23 9.32 -14.97
CA VAL A 39 12.75 10.30 -14.00
C VAL A 39 14.15 9.94 -13.49
N THR A 40 14.52 8.66 -13.42
CA THR A 40 15.90 8.26 -13.08
C THR A 40 16.90 8.54 -14.20
N LYS A 41 16.45 8.75 -15.44
CA LYS A 41 17.31 8.98 -16.62
C LYS A 41 17.37 10.46 -17.02
N TYR A 42 16.27 11.19 -16.84
CA TYR A 42 16.13 12.61 -17.21
C TYR A 42 16.12 13.56 -16.00
N GLY A 43 15.99 13.04 -14.77
CA GLY A 43 16.04 13.85 -13.56
C GLY A 43 17.45 14.35 -13.25
N THR A 44 17.58 15.40 -12.44
CA THR A 44 18.84 16.06 -12.08
C THR A 44 19.84 15.19 -11.29
N HIS A 45 19.50 13.93 -11.01
CA HIS A 45 20.32 12.92 -10.35
C HIS A 45 20.89 11.85 -11.31
N SER A 46 20.93 12.12 -12.62
CA SER A 46 21.15 11.10 -13.67
C SER A 46 22.61 10.89 -14.13
N THR A 47 23.61 11.23 -13.33
CA THR A 47 24.99 10.80 -13.59
C THR A 47 25.51 10.03 -12.39
N ASP A 48 25.50 8.70 -12.46
CA ASP A 48 26.15 7.79 -11.51
C ASP A 48 25.56 7.69 -10.08
N ALA A 49 24.29 8.06 -9.89
CA ALA A 49 23.61 7.82 -8.61
C ALA A 49 23.15 6.36 -8.52
N ARG A 50 23.97 5.52 -7.87
CA ARG A 50 23.47 4.32 -7.17
C ARG A 50 22.19 4.68 -6.40
N CYS A 51 21.23 3.76 -6.32
CA CYS A 51 20.10 3.89 -5.39
C CYS A 51 20.63 4.39 -4.05
N ASP A 52 20.33 5.64 -3.70
CA ASP A 52 20.79 6.21 -2.45
C ASP A 52 20.08 5.41 -1.34
N PRO A 53 20.82 4.70 -0.47
CA PRO A 53 20.21 3.91 0.59
C PRO A 53 19.63 4.78 1.71
N HIS A 54 19.64 6.11 1.58
CA HIS A 54 19.02 7.05 2.51
C HIS A 54 17.49 6.90 2.48
N ILE A 55 17.04 5.98 3.30
CA ILE A 55 15.63 5.72 3.59
C ILE A 55 15.00 7.00 4.15
N HIS A 56 13.92 7.46 3.52
CA HIS A 56 13.19 8.66 3.94
C HIS A 56 12.73 8.51 5.40
N SER A 57 12.82 9.59 6.19
CA SER A 57 12.46 9.59 7.62
C SER A 57 11.02 9.16 7.90
N ASP A 58 10.14 9.24 6.91
CA ASP A 58 8.76 8.74 7.01
C ASP A 58 8.68 7.24 7.25
N VAL A 59 9.60 6.45 6.67
CA VAL A 59 9.65 4.99 6.90
C VAL A 59 10.02 4.69 8.35
N PHE A 60 10.92 5.51 8.91
CA PHE A 60 11.29 5.42 10.32
C PHE A 60 10.12 5.81 11.23
N MET A 61 9.35 6.85 10.87
CA MET A 61 8.16 7.25 11.63
C MET A 61 7.07 6.18 11.62
N GLU A 62 6.79 5.55 10.48
CA GLU A 62 5.84 4.44 10.37
C GLU A 62 6.28 3.22 11.21
N SER A 63 7.57 2.91 11.18
CA SER A 63 8.16 1.85 11.99
C SER A 63 8.05 2.15 13.49
N LEU A 64 8.30 3.41 13.90
CA LEU A 64 8.19 3.85 15.30
C LEU A 64 6.75 3.81 15.82
N ILE A 65 5.76 4.21 15.00
CA ILE A 65 4.34 4.13 15.39
C ILE A 65 3.93 2.67 15.64
N THR A 66 4.36 1.76 14.76
CA THR A 66 4.09 0.32 14.91
C THR A 66 4.73 -0.25 16.18
N VAL A 67 5.98 0.13 16.47
CA VAL A 67 6.68 -0.27 17.70
C VAL A 67 6.01 0.34 18.94
N ALA A 68 5.55 1.59 18.88
CA ALA A 68 4.85 2.24 19.98
C ALA A 68 3.48 1.60 20.27
N ALA A 69 2.75 1.20 19.22
CA ALA A 69 1.49 0.47 19.33
C ALA A 69 1.66 -0.93 19.93
N ALA A 70 2.88 -1.49 19.85
CA ALA A 70 3.22 -2.78 20.43
C ALA A 70 3.59 -2.74 21.93
N ILE A 71 3.83 -1.56 22.51
CA ILE A 71 4.22 -1.38 23.93
C ILE A 71 3.24 -2.00 24.95
N PRO A 72 1.91 -1.89 24.82
CA PRO A 72 0.98 -2.46 25.81
C PRO A 72 0.83 -3.99 25.72
N ILE A 73 1.53 -4.65 24.79
CA ILE A 73 1.38 -6.10 24.57
C ILE A 73 2.27 -6.88 25.53
N ARG A 74 1.66 -7.57 26.49
CA ARG A 74 2.38 -8.39 27.47
C ARG A 74 2.71 -9.80 26.97
N ASP A 75 1.92 -10.30 26.02
CA ASP A 75 2.04 -11.67 25.51
C ASP A 75 2.80 -11.70 24.18
N THR A 76 3.91 -12.44 24.14
CA THR A 76 4.77 -12.57 22.95
C THR A 76 4.00 -13.09 21.72
N ASN A 77 3.02 -13.97 21.92
CA ASN A 77 2.19 -14.50 20.83
C ASN A 77 1.33 -13.42 20.18
N ASN A 78 0.76 -12.53 20.98
CA ASN A 78 -0.09 -11.44 20.47
C ASN A 78 0.76 -10.38 19.77
N LEU A 79 1.98 -10.16 20.26
CA LEU A 79 2.96 -9.26 19.64
C LEU A 79 3.37 -9.72 18.25
N ILE A 80 3.65 -11.02 18.08
CA ILE A 80 4.01 -11.60 16.78
C ILE A 80 2.85 -11.46 15.79
N VAL A 81 1.62 -11.76 16.22
CA VAL A 81 0.43 -11.66 15.34
C VAL A 81 0.19 -10.22 14.89
N SER A 82 0.27 -9.24 15.80
CA SER A 82 0.11 -7.83 15.44
C SER A 82 1.22 -7.34 14.51
N ALA A 83 2.46 -7.81 14.70
CA ALA A 83 3.58 -7.45 13.85
C ALA A 83 3.43 -8.00 12.43
N ILE A 84 3.03 -9.26 12.29
CA ILE A 84 2.76 -9.89 10.98
C ILE A 84 1.58 -9.19 10.30
N PHE A 85 0.50 -8.90 11.03
CA PHE A 85 -0.65 -8.24 10.43
C PHE A 85 -0.31 -6.83 9.93
N SER A 86 0.43 -6.05 10.71
CA SER A 86 0.83 -4.70 10.33
C SER A 86 1.75 -4.68 9.11
N SER A 87 2.69 -5.63 9.01
CA SER A 87 3.58 -5.71 7.84
C SER A 87 2.82 -6.11 6.58
N VAL A 88 1.90 -7.06 6.69
CA VAL A 88 1.08 -7.48 5.54
C VAL A 88 0.17 -6.34 5.06
N ILE A 89 -0.48 -5.60 5.96
CA ILE A 89 -1.29 -4.44 5.58
C ILE A 89 -0.42 -3.40 4.87
N SER A 90 0.78 -3.10 5.39
CA SER A 90 1.70 -2.15 4.77
C SER A 90 2.12 -2.57 3.36
N CYS A 91 2.51 -3.84 3.18
CA CYS A 91 2.80 -4.38 1.85
C CYS A 91 1.56 -4.37 0.93
N GLY A 92 0.38 -4.62 1.49
CA GLY A 92 -0.90 -4.55 0.79
C GLY A 92 -1.18 -3.15 0.24
N ASN A 93 -1.01 -2.11 1.05
CA ASN A 93 -1.21 -0.73 0.60
C ASN A 93 -0.21 -0.34 -0.51
N ALA A 94 1.08 -0.66 -0.31
CA ALA A 94 2.10 -0.38 -1.34
C ALA A 94 1.82 -1.11 -2.67
N SER A 95 1.41 -2.38 -2.59
CA SER A 95 1.06 -3.16 -3.79
C SER A 95 -0.24 -2.68 -4.44
N LEU A 96 -1.23 -2.25 -3.66
CA LEU A 96 -2.45 -1.65 -4.18
C LEU A 96 -2.17 -0.33 -4.89
N ASP A 97 -1.31 0.53 -4.35
CA ASP A 97 -0.91 1.77 -5.02
C ASP A 97 -0.28 1.50 -6.37
N CYS A 98 0.68 0.57 -6.44
CA CYS A 98 1.25 0.14 -7.71
C CYS A 98 0.17 -0.43 -8.64
N LEU A 99 -0.67 -1.35 -8.16
CA LEU A 99 -1.71 -1.98 -8.99
C LEU A 99 -2.71 -0.96 -9.54
N ILE A 100 -3.10 0.03 -8.75
CA ILE A 100 -3.99 1.13 -9.17
C ILE A 100 -3.34 1.93 -10.30
N THR A 101 -2.02 2.11 -10.27
CA THR A 101 -1.30 2.81 -11.35
C THR A 101 -1.20 2.03 -12.66
N GLU A 102 -1.23 0.70 -12.58
CA GLU A 102 -1.11 -0.22 -13.71
C GLU A 102 -2.47 -0.60 -14.32
N VAL A 103 -3.54 -0.63 -13.51
CA VAL A 103 -4.90 -1.01 -13.93
C VAL A 103 -5.72 0.18 -14.42
N PHE A 104 -5.53 1.37 -13.84
CA PHE A 104 -6.33 2.54 -14.18
C PHE A 104 -5.49 3.57 -14.97
N PRO A 105 -6.03 4.11 -16.09
CA PRO A 105 -5.37 5.17 -16.83
C PRO A 105 -5.19 6.42 -15.98
N THR A 106 -4.24 7.29 -16.34
CA THR A 106 -3.85 8.51 -15.60
C THR A 106 -5.03 9.37 -15.17
N ASN A 107 -6.06 9.51 -16.02
CA ASN A 107 -7.25 10.30 -15.75
C ASN A 107 -8.22 9.68 -14.72
N LEU A 108 -8.14 8.38 -14.44
CA LEU A 108 -9.05 7.64 -13.55
C LEU A 108 -8.37 7.11 -12.28
N ARG A 109 -7.05 7.29 -12.17
CA ARG A 109 -6.27 6.77 -11.05
C ARG A 109 -6.71 7.36 -9.69
N ALA A 110 -7.07 8.65 -9.65
CA ALA A 110 -7.64 9.28 -8.45
C ALA A 110 -8.96 8.62 -8.00
N THR A 111 -9.78 8.14 -8.95
CA THR A 111 -11.02 7.43 -8.65
C THR A 111 -10.75 6.04 -8.07
N GLY A 112 -9.77 5.31 -8.61
CA GLY A 112 -9.34 4.01 -8.06
C GLY A 112 -8.89 4.11 -6.61
N VAL A 113 -8.11 5.15 -6.29
CA VAL A 113 -7.67 5.47 -4.92
C VAL A 113 -8.86 5.83 -4.02
N ALA A 114 -9.79 6.66 -4.50
CA ALA A 114 -10.96 7.02 -3.70
C ALA A 114 -11.81 5.79 -3.35
N VAL A 115 -11.99 4.86 -4.29
CA VAL A 115 -12.74 3.63 -4.07
C VAL A 115 -12.03 2.71 -3.07
N SER A 116 -10.70 2.55 -3.16
CA SER A 116 -9.95 1.74 -2.19
C SER A 116 -10.02 2.34 -0.78
N MET A 117 -10.01 3.67 -0.65
CA MET A 117 -10.18 4.34 0.64
C MET A 117 -11.57 4.14 1.23
N VAL A 118 -12.64 4.21 0.42
CA VAL A 118 -14.00 3.92 0.90
C VAL A 118 -14.11 2.47 1.39
N ALA A 119 -13.55 1.52 0.64
CA ALA A 119 -13.50 0.12 1.04
C ALA A 119 -12.71 -0.08 2.35
N ALA A 120 -11.56 0.59 2.50
CA ALA A 120 -10.75 0.55 3.72
C ALA A 120 -11.50 1.10 4.93
N ARG A 121 -12.26 2.20 4.77
CA ARG A 121 -13.10 2.77 5.83
C ARG A 121 -14.19 1.79 6.26
N LEU A 122 -14.88 1.15 5.32
CA LEU A 122 -15.90 0.14 5.61
C LEU A 122 -15.29 -1.07 6.32
N GLY A 123 -14.13 -1.54 5.85
CA GLY A 123 -13.38 -2.62 6.49
C GLY A 123 -12.98 -2.28 7.93
N GLY A 124 -12.53 -1.05 8.19
CA GLY A 124 -12.20 -0.58 9.53
C GLY A 124 -13.40 -0.49 10.46
N ILE A 125 -14.55 0.00 9.97
CA ILE A 125 -15.80 0.05 10.75
C ILE A 125 -16.26 -1.36 11.11
N ILE A 126 -16.36 -2.25 10.12
CA ILE A 126 -16.81 -3.64 10.31
C ILE A 126 -15.82 -4.37 11.23
N GLY A 127 -14.52 -4.25 10.98
CA GLY A 127 -13.47 -4.87 11.79
C GLY A 127 -13.53 -4.44 13.25
N ASN A 128 -13.68 -3.14 13.53
CA ASN A 128 -13.80 -2.64 14.90
C ASN A 128 -15.06 -3.16 15.61
N VAL A 129 -16.20 -3.24 14.92
CA VAL A 129 -17.45 -3.81 15.47
C VAL A 129 -17.29 -5.29 15.78
N VAL A 130 -16.66 -6.05 14.87
CA VAL A 130 -16.41 -7.49 15.06
C VAL A 130 -15.44 -7.74 16.20
N ILE A 131 -14.35 -6.97 16.30
CA ILE A 131 -13.39 -7.07 17.40
C ILE A 131 -14.05 -6.74 18.74
N ALA A 132 -14.89 -5.70 18.79
CA ALA A 132 -15.65 -5.34 20.00
C ALA A 132 -16.60 -6.46 20.44
N ALA A 133 -17.24 -7.16 19.50
CA ALA A 133 -18.13 -8.28 19.81
C ALA A 133 -17.38 -9.57 20.23
N LEU A 134 -16.16 -9.78 19.74
CA LEU A 134 -15.38 -11.00 19.99
C LEU A 134 -14.51 -10.93 21.25
N LEU A 135 -14.21 -9.73 21.77
CA LEU A 135 -13.45 -9.52 23.00
C LEU A 135 -14.09 -10.17 24.23
N ASP A 136 -15.41 -10.34 24.24
CA ASP A 136 -16.15 -10.90 25.38
C ASP A 136 -16.18 -12.45 25.44
N THR A 137 -15.77 -13.17 24.38
CA THR A 137 -15.98 -14.64 24.32
C THR A 137 -14.81 -15.51 23.83
N TYR A 138 -13.87 -15.04 22.99
CA TYR A 138 -12.75 -15.88 22.50
C TYR A 138 -11.46 -15.10 22.12
N CYS A 139 -10.34 -15.52 22.70
CA CYS A 139 -8.99 -14.94 22.48
C CYS A 139 -8.33 -15.24 21.10
N PRO A 140 -8.52 -16.41 20.44
CA PRO A 140 -7.89 -16.70 19.13
C PRO A 140 -8.75 -16.35 17.90
N ALA A 141 -10.02 -15.95 18.10
CA ALA A 141 -10.98 -15.74 17.01
C ALA A 141 -10.62 -14.59 16.03
N PRO A 142 -10.07 -13.44 16.48
CA PRO A 142 -9.70 -12.34 15.57
C PRO A 142 -8.62 -12.76 14.55
N THR A 143 -7.66 -13.56 15.00
CA THR A 143 -6.55 -14.06 14.18
C THR A 143 -7.04 -14.94 13.04
N PHE A 144 -8.05 -15.78 13.29
CA PHE A 144 -8.61 -16.67 12.28
C PHE A 144 -9.36 -15.90 11.18
N ILE A 145 -10.12 -14.88 11.56
CA ILE A 145 -10.86 -14.03 10.61
C ILE A 145 -9.89 -13.30 9.68
N VAL A 146 -8.85 -12.68 10.26
CA VAL A 146 -7.81 -11.99 9.50
C VAL A 146 -7.09 -12.96 8.54
N ALA A 147 -6.73 -14.16 9.01
CA ALA A 147 -6.07 -15.15 8.18
C ALA A 147 -6.92 -15.59 6.97
N VAL A 148 -8.23 -15.78 7.17
CA VAL A 148 -9.16 -16.14 6.08
C VAL A 148 -9.33 -14.99 5.09
N LEU A 149 -9.47 -13.76 5.57
CA LEU A 149 -9.55 -12.58 4.70
C LEU A 149 -8.28 -12.40 3.88
N LEU A 150 -7.11 -12.62 4.50
CA LEU A 150 -5.81 -12.51 3.84
C LEU A 150 -5.61 -13.61 2.79
N ALA A 151 -5.92 -14.85 3.15
CA ALA A 151 -5.85 -15.98 2.24
C ALA A 151 -6.82 -15.80 1.07
N GLY A 152 -8.04 -15.29 1.32
CA GLY A 152 -9.01 -14.97 0.29
C GLY A 152 -8.51 -13.88 -0.67
N GLY A 153 -7.97 -12.77 -0.14
CA GLY A 153 -7.40 -11.70 -0.94
C GLY A 153 -6.22 -12.16 -1.80
N GLY A 154 -5.28 -12.92 -1.21
CA GLY A 154 -4.14 -13.47 -1.93
C GLY A 154 -4.55 -14.51 -2.98
N LEU A 155 -5.53 -15.36 -2.69
CA LEU A 155 -6.05 -16.35 -3.63
C LEU A 155 -6.76 -15.67 -4.81
N MET A 156 -7.48 -14.58 -4.57
CA MET A 156 -8.10 -13.77 -5.62
C MET A 156 -7.04 -13.22 -6.59
N CYS A 157 -5.89 -12.78 -6.07
CA CYS A 157 -4.76 -12.33 -6.88
C CYS A 157 -4.13 -13.46 -7.72
N LEU A 158 -4.15 -14.70 -7.24
CA LEU A 158 -3.69 -15.87 -8.01
C LEU A 158 -4.68 -16.29 -9.11
N PHE A 159 -5.96 -15.95 -8.96
CA PHE A 159 -6.99 -16.22 -9.96
C PHE A 159 -7.05 -15.16 -11.07
N LEU A 160 -6.28 -14.07 -10.95
CA LEU A 160 -6.05 -13.17 -12.07
C LEU A 160 -5.20 -13.90 -13.13
N PRO A 161 -5.70 -14.05 -14.38
CA PRO A 161 -4.95 -14.69 -15.45
C PRO A 161 -3.60 -13.98 -15.64
N ASN A 162 -2.58 -14.78 -15.94
CA ASN A 162 -1.17 -14.40 -15.97
C ASN A 162 -0.93 -13.15 -16.85
N THR A 163 -0.84 -11.97 -16.23
CA THR A 163 -0.42 -10.71 -16.89
C THR A 163 1.11 -10.65 -16.95
N THR A 164 1.69 -11.65 -17.61
CA THR A 164 3.14 -11.71 -17.83
C THR A 164 3.56 -10.51 -18.68
N ARG A 165 4.23 -9.53 -18.05
CA ARG A 165 5.22 -8.64 -18.68
C ARG A 165 4.88 -8.16 -20.09
N GLN A 166 3.72 -7.53 -20.28
CA GLN A 166 3.55 -6.64 -21.41
C GLN A 166 3.27 -5.26 -20.80
N ALA A 167 4.06 -4.27 -21.22
CA ALA A 167 3.65 -2.88 -21.06
C ALA A 167 2.24 -2.80 -21.64
N LEU A 168 1.24 -2.46 -20.82
CA LEU A 168 -0.08 -2.17 -21.36
C LEU A 168 0.12 -1.03 -22.36
N LYS A 169 -0.23 -1.31 -23.61
CA LYS A 169 -0.05 -0.43 -24.76
C LYS A 169 -1.32 0.37 -24.99
#